data_AF-A0A9Q5QWV5-F1
#
_entry.id   AF-A0A9Q5QWV5-F1
#
_cell.length_a   1.000
_cell.length_b   1.000
_cell.length_c   1.000
_cell.angle_alpha   90.00
_cell.angle_beta   90.00
_cell.angle_gamma   90.00
#
_symmetry.space_group_name_H-M   'P 1'
#
loop_
_entity.id
_entity.type
_entity.pdbx_description
1 polymer ?
#
loop_
_entity_poly.entity_id
_entity_poly.type
_entity_poly.pdbx_seq_one_letter_code
_entity_poly.pdbx_strand_id
1 'polypeptide(L)'
;MEQETAASLKIALRKLIHSSEVKPEAIQQIAEELSNEEISVQDWENLFKQDGADIALEQKIHTPQLTKLLTIRAIVIPQTVPEFLQWLNIQKISDLDESQKTSWAFQKKIKQFLPPEKISIGIQYILLQLLENKIKMGSIIWLLSDDNSIWAGGKKQFINNIKYDLELIRTFYLSGKIEDLTKDIFRIQIGIWSEAINYWEDLKVSHKKNKKYQKYKILGKLFTEIKEYDLAAYFYQISQSKISSKILKLLVNSKNIKPETIFSLPIKESKNWINSIFKNHKDKYLKLLRKYREIDKYNQDIKINPNDGDVYYKRGNTRSELGDKQGAIDDYTQAINLNPSLNNLLLKILKKDDSWEVKDAVYNLLSSKDSELAKSSGYTPLVLEEIYGE
;
A
#
# COMPACT_ATOMS: atom_id res chain seq x y z
N MET A 1 4.08 18.64 -25.02
CA MET A 1 5.55 18.55 -24.85
C MET A 1 6.29 19.41 -25.87
N GLU A 2 7.31 20.17 -25.46
CA GLU A 2 8.19 20.93 -26.36
C GLU A 2 9.01 20.01 -27.28
N GLN A 3 9.34 20.48 -28.49
CA GLN A 3 10.03 19.66 -29.51
C GLN A 3 11.42 19.20 -29.07
N GLU A 4 12.17 20.05 -28.36
CA GLU A 4 13.51 19.74 -27.88
C GLU A 4 13.48 18.65 -26.80
N THR A 5 12.57 18.78 -25.82
CA THR A 5 12.32 17.75 -24.79
C THR A 5 11.93 16.41 -25.41
N ALA A 6 11.03 16.42 -26.40
CA ALA A 6 10.60 15.22 -27.12
C ALA A 6 11.77 14.50 -27.83
N ALA A 7 12.62 15.26 -28.52
CA ALA A 7 13.79 14.72 -29.21
C ALA A 7 14.81 14.15 -28.21
N SER A 8 15.02 14.86 -27.10
CA SER A 8 15.96 14.46 -26.05
C SER A 8 15.52 13.17 -25.36
N LEU A 9 14.25 13.07 -24.95
CA LEU A 9 13.65 11.86 -24.37
C LEU A 9 13.69 10.66 -25.32
N LYS A 10 13.49 10.89 -26.62
CA LYS A 10 13.59 9.84 -27.64
C LYS A 10 15.00 9.26 -27.74
N ILE A 11 16.02 10.12 -27.68
CA ILE A 11 17.43 9.69 -27.69
C ILE A 11 17.73 8.87 -26.42
N ALA A 12 17.30 9.35 -25.26
CA ALA A 12 17.47 8.66 -23.98
C ALA A 12 16.81 7.28 -24.00
N LEU A 13 15.55 7.19 -24.45
CA LEU A 13 14.81 5.95 -24.58
C LEU A 13 15.53 4.94 -25.47
N ARG A 14 15.97 5.37 -26.66
CA ARG A 14 16.70 4.51 -27.60
C ARG A 14 18.02 3.99 -27.04
N LYS A 15 18.76 4.84 -26.31
CA LYS A 15 19.99 4.42 -25.61
C LYS A 15 19.70 3.29 -24.62
N LEU A 16 18.60 3.38 -23.86
CA LEU A 16 18.23 2.37 -22.87
C LEU A 16 17.78 1.04 -23.49
N ILE A 17 17.00 1.07 -24.56
CA ILE A 17 16.43 -0.16 -25.14
C ILE A 17 17.44 -0.93 -26.02
N HIS A 18 18.36 -0.23 -26.71
CA HIS A 18 19.32 -0.86 -27.62
C HIS A 18 20.66 -1.24 -26.97
N SER A 19 21.05 -0.56 -25.88
CA SER A 19 22.32 -0.85 -25.20
C SER A 19 22.23 -2.12 -24.36
N SER A 20 23.31 -2.92 -24.34
CA SER A 20 23.46 -4.07 -23.43
C SER A 20 23.63 -3.62 -21.96
N GLU A 21 24.30 -2.49 -21.77
CA GLU A 21 24.49 -1.82 -20.47
C GLU A 21 23.51 -0.67 -20.29
N VAL A 22 23.03 -0.48 -19.07
CA VAL A 22 22.20 0.69 -18.73
C VAL A 22 23.10 1.91 -18.67
N LYS A 23 22.75 2.96 -19.41
CA LYS A 23 23.41 4.27 -19.36
C LYS A 23 22.72 5.13 -18.31
N PRO A 24 23.37 5.43 -17.16
CA PRO A 24 22.76 6.18 -16.05
C PRO A 24 22.14 7.52 -16.47
N GLU A 25 22.82 8.24 -17.36
CA GLU A 25 22.41 9.57 -17.81
C GLU A 25 21.08 9.52 -18.57
N ALA A 26 20.88 8.45 -19.35
CA ALA A 26 19.65 8.28 -20.12
C ALA A 26 18.43 7.98 -19.23
N ILE A 27 18.61 7.25 -18.12
CA ILE A 27 17.50 6.98 -17.19
C ILE A 27 17.24 8.16 -16.24
N GLN A 28 18.29 8.87 -15.81
CA GLN A 28 18.15 10.10 -15.02
C GLN A 28 17.35 11.16 -15.78
N GLN A 29 17.64 11.33 -17.06
CA GLN A 29 16.88 12.25 -17.91
C GLN A 29 15.38 11.89 -17.97
N ILE A 30 15.03 10.60 -18.08
CA ILE A 30 13.63 10.17 -18.02
C ILE A 30 13.05 10.44 -16.62
N ALA A 31 13.84 10.22 -15.57
CA ALA A 31 13.41 10.38 -14.17
C ALA A 31 13.11 11.84 -13.81
N GLU A 32 13.90 12.79 -14.31
CA GLU A 32 13.68 14.24 -14.13
C GLU A 32 12.31 14.67 -14.68
N GLU A 33 11.95 14.13 -15.85
CA GLU A 33 10.69 14.45 -16.53
C GLU A 33 9.46 13.74 -15.93
N LEU A 34 9.62 12.77 -15.01
CA LEU A 34 8.49 12.14 -14.32
C LEU A 34 7.72 13.09 -13.41
N SER A 35 8.36 14.18 -12.98
CA SER A 35 7.74 15.20 -12.15
C SER A 35 7.30 16.44 -12.94
N ASN A 36 7.54 16.44 -14.25
CA ASN A 36 7.15 17.54 -15.12
C ASN A 36 5.67 17.42 -15.51
N GLU A 37 4.82 18.30 -14.93
CA GLU A 37 3.39 18.32 -15.20
C GLU A 37 3.03 18.82 -16.61
N GLU A 38 3.98 19.40 -17.34
CA GLU A 38 3.77 19.87 -18.73
C GLU A 38 3.77 18.72 -19.76
N ILE A 39 4.33 17.56 -19.40
CA ILE A 39 4.36 16.39 -20.27
C ILE A 39 3.12 15.55 -19.99
N SER A 40 2.20 15.56 -20.94
CA SER A 40 0.95 14.80 -20.83
C SER A 40 1.18 13.30 -20.97
N VAL A 41 0.23 12.49 -20.49
CA VAL A 41 0.22 11.03 -20.75
C VAL A 41 0.24 10.75 -22.26
N GLN A 42 -0.45 11.55 -23.06
CA GLN A 42 -0.49 11.37 -24.52
C GLN A 42 0.88 11.66 -25.18
N ASP A 43 1.63 12.62 -24.64
CA ASP A 43 3.00 12.90 -25.09
C ASP A 43 3.91 11.69 -24.87
N TRP A 44 3.84 11.07 -23.69
CA TRP A 44 4.54 9.81 -23.40
C TRP A 44 4.09 8.67 -24.31
N GLU A 45 2.78 8.46 -24.48
CA GLU A 45 2.26 7.39 -25.35
C GLU A 45 2.76 7.53 -26.80
N ASN A 46 2.75 8.76 -27.33
CA ASN A 46 3.26 9.04 -28.67
C ASN A 46 4.76 8.69 -28.81
N LEU A 47 5.55 8.90 -27.76
CA LEU A 47 6.97 8.54 -27.72
C LEU A 47 7.16 7.01 -27.86
N PHE A 48 6.46 6.22 -27.04
CA PHE A 48 6.59 4.76 -27.06
C PHE A 48 6.03 4.13 -28.34
N LYS A 49 4.95 4.71 -28.88
CA LYS A 49 4.36 4.26 -30.15
C LYS A 49 5.35 4.31 -31.30
N GLN A 50 6.16 5.37 -31.38
CA GLN A 50 7.17 5.54 -32.44
C GLN A 50 8.28 4.48 -32.42
N ASP A 51 8.54 3.86 -31.28
CA ASP A 51 9.55 2.82 -31.12
C ASP A 51 8.93 1.40 -31.02
N GLY A 52 7.64 1.26 -31.37
CA GLY A 52 6.99 -0.04 -31.61
C GLY A 52 6.23 -0.64 -30.44
N ALA A 53 5.84 0.14 -29.42
CA ALA A 53 5.08 -0.37 -28.28
C ALA A 53 3.73 -1.00 -28.67
N ASP A 54 2.93 -0.34 -29.51
CA ASP A 54 1.63 -0.84 -29.98
C ASP A 54 1.78 -2.20 -30.69
N ILE A 55 2.75 -2.29 -31.60
CA ILE A 55 3.03 -3.52 -32.36
C ILE A 55 3.46 -4.64 -31.41
N ALA A 56 4.32 -4.34 -30.42
CA ALA A 56 4.76 -5.31 -29.43
C ALA A 56 3.59 -5.89 -28.63
N LEU A 57 2.63 -5.04 -28.25
CA LEU A 57 1.45 -5.39 -27.48
C LEU A 57 0.45 -6.21 -28.31
N GLU A 58 0.09 -5.72 -29.50
CA GLU A 58 -0.88 -6.34 -30.40
C GLU A 58 -0.41 -7.71 -30.90
N GLN A 59 0.85 -7.79 -31.33
CA GLN A 59 1.43 -9.01 -31.92
C GLN A 59 2.12 -9.89 -30.88
N LYS A 60 2.18 -9.47 -29.60
CA LYS A 60 2.81 -10.21 -28.49
C LYS A 60 4.27 -10.58 -28.78
N ILE A 61 5.08 -9.60 -29.19
CA ILE A 61 6.47 -9.81 -29.60
C ILE A 61 7.43 -9.59 -28.43
N HIS A 62 7.97 -10.67 -27.85
CA HIS A 62 8.81 -10.63 -26.65
C HIS A 62 10.33 -10.50 -26.92
N THR A 63 10.78 -9.50 -27.68
CA THR A 63 12.24 -9.25 -27.82
C THR A 63 12.83 -8.54 -26.59
N PRO A 64 14.15 -8.66 -26.31
CA PRO A 64 14.78 -7.93 -25.22
C PRO A 64 14.60 -6.40 -25.31
N GLN A 65 14.65 -5.85 -26.53
CA GLN A 65 14.44 -4.42 -26.78
C GLN A 65 13.02 -4.00 -26.42
N LEU A 66 12.00 -4.71 -26.93
CA LEU A 66 10.59 -4.38 -26.68
C LEU A 66 10.20 -4.63 -25.22
N THR A 67 10.83 -5.62 -24.58
CA THR A 67 10.70 -5.84 -23.14
C THR A 67 11.16 -4.63 -22.34
N LYS A 68 12.34 -4.07 -22.65
CA LYS A 68 12.83 -2.84 -22.01
C LYS A 68 11.92 -1.66 -22.31
N LEU A 69 11.49 -1.50 -23.57
CA LEU A 69 10.58 -0.44 -24.00
C LEU A 69 9.28 -0.43 -23.18
N LEU A 70 8.59 -1.57 -23.11
CA LEU A 70 7.34 -1.70 -22.35
C LEU A 70 7.54 -1.62 -20.84
N THR A 71 8.71 -2.03 -20.34
CA THR A 71 9.08 -1.83 -18.93
C THR A 71 9.16 -0.33 -18.60
N ILE A 72 9.83 0.47 -19.45
CA ILE A 72 9.90 1.93 -19.27
C ILE A 72 8.51 2.56 -19.42
N ARG A 73 7.72 2.13 -20.40
CA ARG A 73 6.33 2.60 -20.58
C ARG A 73 5.50 2.42 -19.31
N ALA A 74 5.56 1.24 -18.71
CA ALA A 74 4.87 0.93 -17.45
C ALA A 74 5.35 1.75 -16.25
N ILE A 75 6.59 2.25 -16.29
CA ILE A 75 7.16 3.13 -15.24
C ILE A 75 6.62 4.54 -15.39
N VAL A 76 6.68 5.09 -16.60
CA VAL A 76 6.39 6.51 -16.83
C VAL A 76 4.89 6.77 -17.01
N ILE A 77 4.11 5.76 -17.43
CA ILE A 77 2.64 5.82 -17.50
C ILE A 77 2.04 4.76 -16.55
N PRO A 78 1.77 5.11 -15.27
CA PRO A 78 1.29 4.18 -14.26
C PRO A 78 0.04 3.36 -14.65
N GLN A 79 -0.85 3.94 -15.46
CA GLN A 79 -2.08 3.28 -15.92
C GLN A 79 -1.80 2.08 -16.84
N THR A 80 -0.61 1.99 -17.42
CA THR A 80 -0.23 0.92 -18.38
C THR A 80 0.40 -0.29 -17.70
N VAL A 81 0.66 -0.24 -16.38
CA VAL A 81 1.19 -1.37 -15.60
C VAL A 81 0.36 -2.66 -15.81
N PRO A 82 -0.98 -2.64 -15.77
CA PRO A 82 -1.74 -3.87 -15.99
C PRO A 82 -1.62 -4.44 -17.40
N GLU A 83 -1.58 -3.59 -18.42
CA GLU A 83 -1.38 -4.00 -19.82
C GLU A 83 -0.01 -4.64 -20.00
N PHE A 84 1.03 -4.03 -19.43
CA PHE A 84 2.38 -4.59 -19.40
C PHE A 84 2.43 -5.96 -18.70
N LEU A 85 1.75 -6.11 -17.56
CA LEU A 85 1.67 -7.38 -16.84
C LEU A 85 0.88 -8.47 -17.58
N GLN A 86 -0.13 -8.06 -18.34
CA GLN A 86 -0.89 -8.95 -19.22
C GLN A 86 -0.02 -9.43 -20.37
N TRP A 87 0.76 -8.53 -20.98
CA TRP A 87 1.67 -8.83 -22.06
C TRP A 87 2.83 -9.74 -21.63
N LEU A 88 3.43 -9.51 -20.45
CA LEU A 88 4.45 -10.40 -19.88
C LEU A 88 3.89 -11.79 -19.52
N ASN A 89 2.59 -11.87 -19.19
CA ASN A 89 1.86 -13.13 -18.99
C ASN A 89 2.53 -14.13 -18.01
N ILE A 90 3.05 -13.64 -16.89
CA ILE A 90 3.78 -14.46 -15.91
C ILE A 90 2.82 -15.43 -15.19
N GLN A 91 3.09 -16.73 -15.29
CA GLN A 91 2.33 -17.75 -14.54
C GLN A 91 2.86 -17.93 -13.12
N LYS A 92 4.18 -18.12 -13.00
CA LYS A 92 4.87 -18.47 -11.76
C LYS A 92 6.28 -17.89 -11.78
N ILE A 93 6.74 -17.40 -10.64
CA ILE A 93 8.11 -16.85 -10.48
C ILE A 93 9.18 -17.93 -10.62
N SER A 94 8.87 -19.19 -10.30
CA SER A 94 9.83 -20.30 -10.39
C SER A 94 10.17 -20.72 -11.83
N ASP A 95 9.43 -20.22 -12.82
CA ASP A 95 9.50 -20.67 -14.21
C ASP A 95 9.31 -19.47 -15.14
N LEU A 96 10.32 -18.60 -15.18
CA LEU A 96 10.31 -17.39 -16.00
C LEU A 96 10.93 -17.64 -17.36
N ASP A 97 10.33 -17.05 -18.39
CA ASP A 97 10.92 -17.00 -19.72
C ASP A 97 12.02 -15.91 -19.81
N GLU A 98 12.72 -15.89 -20.95
CA GLU A 98 13.82 -14.95 -21.18
C GLU A 98 13.40 -13.48 -21.18
N SER A 99 12.17 -13.17 -21.63
CA SER A 99 11.66 -11.79 -21.62
C SER A 99 11.35 -11.31 -20.20
N GLN A 100 10.77 -12.16 -19.38
CA GLN A 100 10.46 -11.87 -17.98
C GLN A 100 11.75 -11.70 -17.16
N LYS A 101 12.76 -12.56 -17.38
CA LYS A 101 14.09 -12.40 -16.79
C LYS A 101 14.76 -11.10 -17.26
N THR A 102 14.66 -10.78 -18.56
CA THR A 102 15.21 -9.55 -19.13
C THR A 102 14.61 -8.32 -18.46
N SER A 103 13.28 -8.29 -18.25
CA SER A 103 12.63 -7.16 -17.58
C SER A 103 13.13 -6.98 -16.14
N TRP A 104 13.21 -8.04 -15.34
CA TRP A 104 13.75 -7.95 -13.97
C TRP A 104 15.21 -7.52 -13.93
N ALA A 105 16.06 -8.10 -14.79
CA ALA A 105 17.46 -7.72 -14.88
C ALA A 105 17.63 -6.24 -15.25
N PHE A 106 16.76 -5.73 -16.14
CA PHE A 106 16.74 -4.32 -16.51
C PHE A 106 16.24 -3.44 -15.36
N GLN A 107 15.12 -3.79 -14.73
CA GLN A 107 14.56 -3.12 -13.55
C GLN A 107 15.58 -2.96 -12.43
N LYS A 108 16.30 -4.02 -12.10
CA LYS A 108 17.34 -3.99 -11.05
C LYS A 108 18.43 -2.97 -11.34
N LYS A 109 18.81 -2.80 -12.61
CA LYS A 109 19.85 -1.83 -13.03
C LYS A 109 19.35 -0.38 -13.02
N ILE A 110 18.06 -0.15 -13.27
CA ILE A 110 17.50 1.22 -13.34
C ILE A 110 16.89 1.70 -12.03
N LYS A 111 16.60 0.80 -11.07
CA LYS A 111 15.86 1.08 -9.83
C LYS A 111 16.37 2.30 -9.06
N GLN A 112 17.68 2.43 -8.92
CA GLN A 112 18.32 3.47 -8.10
C GLN A 112 18.19 4.89 -8.68
N PHE A 113 17.84 5.02 -9.96
CA PHE A 113 17.74 6.30 -10.66
C PHE A 113 16.31 6.84 -10.71
N LEU A 114 15.33 6.12 -10.18
CA LEU A 114 13.92 6.42 -10.35
C LEU A 114 13.25 6.76 -9.01
N PRO A 115 12.33 7.76 -8.97
CA PRO A 115 11.59 8.13 -7.77
C PRO A 115 10.60 7.03 -7.35
N PRO A 116 10.80 6.33 -6.21
CA PRO A 116 9.98 5.19 -5.81
C PRO A 116 8.49 5.54 -5.66
N GLU A 117 8.17 6.73 -5.14
CA GLU A 117 6.82 7.21 -4.91
C GLU A 117 6.01 7.34 -6.20
N LYS A 118 6.60 7.81 -7.29
CA LYS A 118 5.93 7.94 -8.60
C LYS A 118 5.68 6.57 -9.23
N ILE A 119 6.68 5.68 -9.18
CA ILE A 119 6.57 4.31 -9.71
C ILE A 119 5.44 3.54 -9.03
N SER A 120 5.33 3.72 -7.71
CA SER A 120 4.40 2.98 -6.86
C SER A 120 2.92 3.25 -7.18
N ILE A 121 2.60 4.37 -7.85
CA ILE A 121 1.24 4.71 -8.28
C ILE A 121 0.64 3.60 -9.16
N GLY A 122 1.47 2.99 -10.02
CA GLY A 122 1.01 1.96 -10.96
C GLY A 122 0.42 0.70 -10.28
N ILE A 123 0.83 0.43 -9.04
CA ILE A 123 0.36 -0.71 -8.25
C ILE A 123 -1.15 -0.60 -7.96
N GLN A 124 -1.69 0.61 -7.89
CA GLN A 124 -3.10 0.83 -7.55
C GLN A 124 -4.07 0.27 -8.60
N TYR A 125 -3.62 0.13 -9.86
CA TYR A 125 -4.45 -0.36 -10.95
C TYR A 125 -4.57 -1.89 -11.03
N ILE A 126 -3.76 -2.65 -10.27
CA ILE A 126 -3.67 -4.11 -10.46
C ILE A 126 -4.85 -4.89 -9.86
N LEU A 127 -5.44 -4.42 -8.76
CA LEU A 127 -6.49 -5.18 -8.05
C LEU A 127 -7.77 -5.29 -8.87
N LEU A 128 -8.20 -4.20 -9.52
CA LEU A 128 -9.38 -4.23 -10.37
C LEU A 128 -9.20 -5.21 -11.52
N GLN A 129 -8.02 -5.17 -12.15
CA GLN A 129 -7.69 -6.03 -13.28
C GLN A 129 -7.58 -7.51 -12.86
N LEU A 130 -7.13 -7.79 -11.62
CA LEU A 130 -7.17 -9.13 -11.05
C LEU A 130 -8.60 -9.61 -10.81
N LEU A 131 -9.46 -8.76 -10.24
CA LEU A 131 -10.87 -9.08 -9.99
C LEU A 131 -11.64 -9.34 -11.29
N GLU A 132 -11.29 -8.63 -12.35
CA GLU A 132 -11.82 -8.81 -13.71
C GLU A 132 -11.16 -9.98 -14.47
N ASN A 133 -10.22 -10.69 -13.84
CA ASN A 133 -9.47 -11.81 -14.43
C ASN A 133 -8.70 -11.44 -15.72
N LYS A 134 -8.30 -10.18 -15.85
CA LYS A 134 -7.51 -9.65 -16.98
C LYS A 134 -6.01 -9.86 -16.79
N ILE A 135 -5.55 -9.85 -15.54
CA ILE A 135 -4.16 -10.16 -15.19
C ILE A 135 -4.07 -11.38 -14.29
N LYS A 136 -2.96 -12.12 -14.42
CA LYS A 136 -2.71 -13.33 -13.65
C LYS A 136 -2.09 -13.01 -12.31
N MET A 137 -2.38 -13.86 -11.32
CA MET A 137 -1.82 -13.72 -9.98
C MET A 137 -0.28 -13.78 -9.97
N GLY A 138 0.30 -14.64 -10.82
CA GLY A 138 1.76 -14.72 -11.00
C GLY A 138 2.38 -13.38 -11.38
N SER A 139 1.76 -12.64 -12.31
CA SER A 139 2.21 -11.30 -12.70
C SER A 139 2.22 -10.31 -11.54
N ILE A 140 1.23 -10.36 -10.64
CA ILE A 140 1.18 -9.45 -9.48
C ILE A 140 2.23 -9.84 -8.44
N ILE A 141 2.40 -11.12 -8.15
CA ILE A 141 3.43 -11.57 -7.20
C ILE A 141 4.81 -11.19 -7.74
N TRP A 142 5.02 -11.33 -9.05
CA TRP A 142 6.25 -10.91 -9.72
C TRP A 142 6.48 -9.39 -9.61
N LEU A 143 5.43 -8.58 -9.81
CA LEU A 143 5.48 -7.13 -9.64
C LEU A 143 5.81 -6.71 -8.20
N LEU A 144 5.32 -7.44 -7.20
CA LEU A 144 5.47 -7.11 -5.77
C LEU A 144 6.63 -7.88 -5.09
N SER A 145 7.55 -8.44 -5.88
CA SER A 145 8.69 -9.21 -5.37
C SER A 145 9.84 -8.28 -4.95
N ASP A 146 10.14 -8.29 -3.64
CA ASP A 146 10.97 -7.30 -2.94
C ASP A 146 12.42 -7.18 -3.49
N ASP A 147 12.98 -8.25 -4.06
CA ASP A 147 14.39 -8.28 -4.50
C ASP A 147 14.63 -7.90 -5.97
N ASN A 148 13.59 -7.93 -6.82
CA ASN A 148 13.77 -7.82 -8.28
C ASN A 148 12.95 -6.70 -8.93
N SER A 149 11.84 -6.32 -8.31
CA SER A 149 10.92 -5.36 -8.89
C SER A 149 11.17 -3.94 -8.37
N ILE A 150 11.13 -2.96 -9.26
CA ILE A 150 11.13 -1.54 -8.90
C ILE A 150 9.85 -1.13 -8.16
N TRP A 151 8.72 -1.78 -8.44
CA TRP A 151 7.44 -1.51 -7.80
C TRP A 151 7.36 -2.05 -6.38
N ALA A 152 8.27 -2.95 -5.98
CA ALA A 152 8.19 -3.55 -4.66
C ALA A 152 8.36 -2.52 -3.51
N GLY A 153 9.07 -1.41 -3.74
CA GLY A 153 9.15 -0.31 -2.78
C GLY A 153 7.78 0.28 -2.40
N GLY A 154 6.82 0.26 -3.32
CA GLY A 154 5.45 0.74 -3.09
C GLY A 154 4.53 -0.23 -2.37
N LYS A 155 4.93 -1.50 -2.24
CA LYS A 155 4.08 -2.57 -1.69
C LYS A 155 3.56 -2.23 -0.30
N LYS A 156 4.43 -1.76 0.61
CA LYS A 156 4.04 -1.41 1.98
C LYS A 156 2.95 -0.34 2.00
N GLN A 157 3.13 0.75 1.23
CA GLN A 157 2.15 1.82 1.16
C GLN A 157 0.84 1.35 0.52
N PHE A 158 0.92 0.56 -0.55
CA PHE A 158 -0.24 -0.03 -1.21
C PHE A 158 -1.06 -0.90 -0.25
N ILE A 159 -0.41 -1.77 0.53
CA ILE A 159 -1.07 -2.56 1.57
C ILE A 159 -1.73 -1.68 2.64
N ASN A 160 -1.06 -0.60 3.07
CA ASN A 160 -1.62 0.32 4.05
C ASN A 160 -2.85 1.06 3.50
N ASN A 161 -2.84 1.47 2.23
CA ASN A 161 -3.98 2.11 1.58
C ASN A 161 -5.20 1.17 1.53
N ILE A 162 -4.99 -0.11 1.22
CA ILE A 162 -6.06 -1.11 1.26
C ILE A 162 -6.63 -1.23 2.69
N LYS A 163 -5.76 -1.35 3.70
CA LYS A 163 -6.19 -1.47 5.11
C LYS A 163 -6.99 -0.26 5.54
N TYR A 164 -6.55 0.94 5.16
CA TYR A 164 -7.27 2.20 5.41
C TYR A 164 -8.67 2.18 4.81
N ASP A 165 -8.80 1.83 3.53
CA ASP A 165 -10.09 1.80 2.84
C ASP A 165 -11.06 0.79 3.47
N LEU A 166 -10.57 -0.39 3.85
CA LEU A 166 -11.39 -1.40 4.53
C LEU A 166 -11.85 -0.96 5.93
N GLU A 167 -11.00 -0.26 6.68
CA GLU A 167 -11.36 0.35 7.96
C GLU A 167 -12.36 1.51 7.79
N LEU A 168 -12.25 2.27 6.70
CA LEU A 168 -13.20 3.34 6.37
C LEU A 168 -14.58 2.76 6.09
N ILE A 169 -14.68 1.73 5.23
CA ILE A 169 -15.93 1.01 4.93
C ILE A 169 -16.57 0.54 6.24
N ARG A 170 -15.79 -0.14 7.09
CA ARG A 170 -16.27 -0.59 8.40
C ARG A 170 -16.81 0.58 9.24
N THR A 171 -16.03 1.65 9.35
CA THR A 171 -16.35 2.81 10.19
C THR A 171 -17.67 3.47 9.79
N PHE A 172 -17.93 3.51 8.47
CA PHE A 172 -19.19 3.95 7.88
C PHE A 172 -20.36 3.03 8.27
N TYR A 173 -20.21 1.71 8.09
CA TYR A 173 -21.32 0.79 8.36
C TYR A 173 -21.65 0.64 9.85
N LEU A 174 -20.68 0.81 10.75
CA LEU A 174 -20.89 0.82 12.18
C LEU A 174 -21.46 2.15 12.72
N SER A 175 -21.20 3.28 12.07
CA SER A 175 -21.71 4.59 12.53
C SER A 175 -23.13 4.89 12.10
N GLY A 176 -23.60 4.26 11.02
CA GLY A 176 -24.97 4.42 10.52
C GLY A 176 -25.28 5.74 9.81
N LYS A 177 -24.29 6.62 9.58
CA LYS A 177 -24.46 7.85 8.79
C LYS A 177 -24.10 7.57 7.32
N ILE A 178 -25.08 7.71 6.43
CA ILE A 178 -25.05 7.23 5.03
C ILE A 178 -24.40 8.22 4.04
N GLU A 179 -24.20 9.49 4.42
CA GLU A 179 -24.06 10.57 3.43
C GLU A 179 -22.66 10.79 2.82
N ASP A 180 -21.59 10.15 3.32
CA ASP A 180 -20.21 10.56 2.98
C ASP A 180 -19.35 9.53 2.21
N LEU A 181 -19.87 8.40 1.71
CA LEU A 181 -19.05 7.51 0.86
C LEU A 181 -18.94 8.07 -0.57
N THR A 182 -18.21 9.17 -0.75
CA THR A 182 -17.85 9.67 -2.08
C THR A 182 -16.63 8.90 -2.62
N LYS A 183 -16.46 8.89 -3.95
CA LYS A 183 -15.34 8.19 -4.61
C LYS A 183 -13.96 8.72 -4.18
N ASP A 184 -13.93 9.96 -3.68
CA ASP A 184 -12.70 10.72 -3.45
C ASP A 184 -12.03 10.44 -2.09
N ILE A 185 -12.72 9.73 -1.18
CA ILE A 185 -12.17 9.42 0.15
C ILE A 185 -11.32 8.14 0.14
N PHE A 186 -11.54 7.25 -0.83
CA PHE A 186 -10.81 6.01 -0.92
C PHE A 186 -9.42 6.21 -1.52
N ARG A 187 -8.41 5.59 -0.90
CA ARG A 187 -7.02 5.61 -1.37
C ARG A 187 -6.79 4.63 -2.52
N ILE A 188 -7.69 3.68 -2.70
CA ILE A 188 -7.75 2.73 -3.82
C ILE A 188 -9.08 2.90 -4.54
N GLN A 189 -9.11 2.62 -5.85
CA GLN A 189 -10.31 2.81 -6.66
C GLN A 189 -11.55 2.13 -6.05
N ILE A 190 -12.57 2.95 -5.74
CA ILE A 190 -13.81 2.55 -5.05
C ILE A 190 -14.51 1.31 -5.66
N GLY A 191 -14.40 1.10 -6.98
CA GLY A 191 -15.00 -0.04 -7.66
C GLY A 191 -14.53 -1.40 -7.12
N ILE A 192 -13.29 -1.45 -6.62
CA ILE A 192 -12.70 -2.64 -5.98
C ILE A 192 -13.49 -3.03 -4.73
N TRP A 193 -14.04 -2.06 -3.99
CA TRP A 193 -14.66 -2.25 -2.69
C TRP A 193 -16.17 -2.55 -2.71
N SER A 194 -16.78 -2.59 -3.89
CA SER A 194 -18.22 -2.83 -4.06
C SER A 194 -18.74 -4.07 -3.32
N GLU A 195 -18.06 -5.21 -3.38
CA GLU A 195 -18.47 -6.42 -2.66
C GLU A 195 -18.25 -6.32 -1.14
N ALA A 196 -17.23 -5.59 -0.68
CA ALA A 196 -17.00 -5.36 0.75
C ALA A 196 -18.11 -4.47 1.32
N ILE A 197 -18.44 -3.39 0.62
CA ILE A 197 -19.54 -2.46 0.93
C ILE A 197 -20.86 -3.24 1.06
N ASN A 198 -21.22 -4.01 0.03
CA ASN A 198 -22.43 -4.85 0.04
C ASN A 198 -22.44 -5.88 1.19
N TYR A 199 -21.28 -6.48 1.49
CA TYR A 199 -21.17 -7.44 2.59
C TYR A 199 -21.47 -6.80 3.96
N TRP A 200 -20.96 -5.59 4.20
CA TRP A 200 -21.24 -4.86 5.43
C TRP A 200 -22.69 -4.36 5.51
N GLU A 201 -23.28 -3.99 4.37
CA GLU A 201 -24.71 -3.65 4.29
C GLU A 201 -25.60 -4.84 4.65
N ASP A 202 -25.32 -6.03 4.10
CA ASP A 202 -26.06 -7.25 4.39
C ASP A 202 -26.01 -7.63 5.89
N LEU A 203 -24.87 -7.40 6.54
CA LEU A 203 -24.69 -7.63 7.98
C LEU A 203 -25.55 -6.69 8.84
N LYS A 204 -25.81 -5.47 8.36
CA LYS A 204 -26.65 -4.48 9.05
C LYS A 204 -28.14 -4.79 8.90
N VAL A 205 -28.56 -5.21 7.70
CA VAL A 205 -29.98 -5.37 7.34
C VAL A 205 -30.55 -6.75 7.70
N SER A 206 -29.72 -7.80 7.80
CA SER A 206 -30.25 -9.16 7.97
C SER A 206 -29.45 -10.04 8.94
N HIS A 207 -30.15 -10.66 9.90
CA HIS A 207 -29.58 -11.75 10.71
C HIS A 207 -29.35 -13.05 9.93
N LYS A 208 -29.77 -13.15 8.66
CA LYS A 208 -29.70 -14.39 7.86
C LYS A 208 -29.74 -14.13 6.35
N LYS A 209 -28.62 -13.78 5.72
CA LYS A 209 -28.34 -14.21 4.33
C LYS A 209 -26.85 -14.56 4.17
N ASN A 210 -26.57 -15.84 3.91
CA ASN A 210 -25.25 -16.35 3.55
C ASN A 210 -24.89 -15.96 2.10
N LYS A 211 -24.91 -14.66 1.77
CA LYS A 211 -24.49 -14.20 0.44
C LYS A 211 -22.97 -14.31 0.38
N LYS A 212 -22.47 -15.06 -0.60
CA LYS A 212 -21.04 -15.31 -0.79
C LYS A 212 -20.51 -14.39 -1.88
N TYR A 213 -19.58 -13.51 -1.50
CA TYR A 213 -18.93 -12.54 -2.38
C TYR A 213 -17.70 -13.17 -3.06
N GLN A 214 -17.98 -14.13 -3.96
CA GLN A 214 -16.95 -15.05 -4.46
C GLN A 214 -15.82 -14.38 -5.23
N LYS A 215 -16.01 -13.17 -5.78
CA LYS A 215 -14.95 -12.49 -6.56
C LYS A 215 -13.74 -12.20 -5.68
N TYR A 216 -13.93 -11.89 -4.41
CA TYR A 216 -12.83 -11.65 -3.46
C TYR A 216 -12.02 -12.89 -3.07
N LYS A 217 -12.44 -14.09 -3.48
CA LYS A 217 -11.62 -15.29 -3.28
C LYS A 217 -10.23 -15.14 -3.91
N ILE A 218 -10.12 -14.45 -5.06
CA ILE A 218 -8.84 -14.23 -5.72
C ILE A 218 -7.93 -13.28 -4.93
N LEU A 219 -8.50 -12.28 -4.26
CA LEU A 219 -7.78 -11.39 -3.35
C LEU A 219 -7.28 -12.15 -2.12
N GLY A 220 -8.12 -13.00 -1.52
CA GLY A 220 -7.71 -13.86 -0.41
C GLY A 220 -6.50 -14.74 -0.75
N LYS A 221 -6.48 -15.29 -1.98
CA LYS A 221 -5.31 -16.04 -2.49
C LYS A 221 -4.10 -15.14 -2.69
N LEU A 222 -4.25 -14.00 -3.37
CA LEU A 222 -3.14 -13.05 -3.59
C LEU A 222 -2.46 -12.67 -2.27
N PHE A 223 -3.24 -12.22 -1.29
CA PHE A 223 -2.70 -11.79 0.01
C PHE A 223 -2.10 -12.93 0.82
N THR A 224 -2.49 -14.18 0.55
CA THR A 224 -1.81 -15.36 1.11
C THR A 224 -0.39 -15.47 0.55
N GLU A 225 -0.24 -15.36 -0.77
CA GLU A 225 1.06 -15.51 -1.47
C GLU A 225 2.04 -14.40 -1.07
N ILE A 226 1.56 -13.16 -0.94
CA ILE A 226 2.40 -12.03 -0.51
C ILE A 226 2.51 -11.88 1.01
N LYS A 227 2.04 -12.88 1.78
CA LYS A 227 2.16 -12.98 3.25
C LYS A 227 1.42 -11.90 4.07
N GLU A 228 0.43 -11.24 3.47
CA GLU A 228 -0.49 -10.30 4.15
C GLU A 228 -1.69 -11.07 4.70
N TYR A 229 -1.45 -11.88 5.74
CA TYR A 229 -2.44 -12.86 6.21
C TYR A 229 -3.71 -12.24 6.83
N ASP A 230 -3.66 -10.99 7.28
CA ASP A 230 -4.82 -10.26 7.79
C ASP A 230 -5.78 -9.92 6.65
N LEU A 231 -5.27 -9.34 5.56
CA LEU A 231 -6.03 -9.12 4.34
C LEU A 231 -6.53 -10.44 3.74
N ALA A 232 -5.67 -11.47 3.69
CA ALA A 232 -6.06 -12.79 3.20
C ALA A 232 -7.27 -13.33 3.97
N ALA A 233 -7.21 -13.29 5.30
CA ALA A 233 -8.28 -13.77 6.15
C ALA A 233 -9.57 -12.94 6.02
N TYR A 234 -9.48 -11.62 5.85
CA TYR A 234 -10.63 -10.75 5.56
C TYR A 234 -11.34 -11.15 4.27
N PHE A 235 -10.61 -11.22 3.16
CA PHE A 235 -11.22 -11.54 1.86
C PHE A 235 -11.71 -12.99 1.78
N TYR A 236 -11.07 -13.95 2.46
CA TYR A 236 -11.62 -15.30 2.60
C TYR A 236 -12.93 -15.32 3.39
N GLN A 237 -13.01 -14.54 4.47
CA GLN A 237 -14.25 -14.45 5.24
C GLN A 237 -15.39 -13.85 4.43
N ILE A 238 -15.16 -12.74 3.71
CA ILE A 238 -16.18 -12.12 2.86
C ILE A 238 -16.61 -13.08 1.73
N SER A 239 -15.64 -13.72 1.07
CA SER A 239 -15.93 -14.55 -0.10
C SER A 239 -16.52 -15.92 0.21
N GLN A 240 -16.08 -16.54 1.31
CA GLN A 240 -16.41 -17.95 1.62
C GLN A 240 -17.19 -18.12 2.92
N SER A 241 -17.35 -17.06 3.72
CA SER A 241 -17.90 -17.11 5.09
C SER A 241 -17.13 -18.04 6.04
N LYS A 242 -15.91 -18.44 5.66
CA LYS A 242 -15.03 -19.36 6.41
C LYS A 242 -13.57 -18.98 6.18
N ILE A 243 -12.73 -19.21 7.18
CA ILE A 243 -11.28 -19.01 7.10
C ILE A 243 -10.61 -20.34 7.43
N SER A 244 -9.71 -20.80 6.57
CA SER A 244 -9.00 -22.06 6.82
C SER A 244 -8.10 -21.96 8.07
N SER A 245 -7.97 -23.06 8.82
CA SER A 245 -7.09 -23.14 9.99
C SER A 245 -5.63 -22.85 9.64
N LYS A 246 -5.19 -23.15 8.41
CA LYS A 246 -3.85 -22.80 7.89
C LYS A 246 -3.65 -21.28 7.87
N ILE A 247 -4.60 -20.52 7.33
CA ILE A 247 -4.50 -19.05 7.26
C ILE A 247 -4.56 -18.45 8.67
N LEU A 248 -5.42 -18.97 9.55
CA LEU A 248 -5.48 -18.51 10.94
C LEU A 248 -4.15 -18.74 11.68
N LYS A 249 -3.49 -19.90 11.48
CA LYS A 249 -2.15 -20.18 12.04
C LYS A 249 -1.13 -19.15 11.57
N LEU A 250 -1.09 -18.90 10.25
CA LEU A 250 -0.16 -17.96 9.65
C LEU A 250 -0.38 -16.53 10.16
N LEU A 251 -1.65 -16.12 10.28
CA LEU A 251 -2.03 -14.81 10.83
C LEU A 251 -1.62 -14.64 12.30
N VAL A 252 -1.89 -15.64 13.14
CA VAL A 252 -1.50 -15.61 14.55
C VAL A 252 0.03 -15.55 14.69
N ASN A 253 0.75 -16.35 13.90
CA ASN A 253 2.21 -16.43 13.96
C ASN A 253 2.90 -15.19 13.37
N SER A 254 2.33 -14.54 12.34
CA SER A 254 2.97 -13.41 11.68
C SER A 254 2.94 -12.13 12.49
N LYS A 255 1.91 -11.93 13.32
CA LYS A 255 1.75 -10.70 14.11
C LYS A 255 1.76 -10.94 15.62
N ASN A 256 1.84 -12.18 16.12
CA ASN A 256 1.64 -12.50 17.54
C ASN A 256 0.30 -11.97 18.10
N ILE A 257 -0.77 -11.94 17.28
CA ILE A 257 -2.07 -11.34 17.60
C ILE A 257 -3.19 -12.38 17.50
N LYS A 258 -4.21 -12.29 18.36
CA LYS A 258 -5.52 -12.94 18.18
C LYS A 258 -6.46 -12.00 17.42
N PRO A 259 -6.90 -12.33 16.21
CA PRO A 259 -8.03 -11.64 15.66
C PRO A 259 -9.28 -12.36 16.17
N GLU A 260 -9.83 -11.89 17.30
CA GLU A 260 -11.28 -12.14 17.55
C GLU A 260 -12.09 -11.54 16.40
N THR A 261 -11.51 -10.50 15.79
CA THR A 261 -11.99 -9.82 14.62
C THR A 261 -10.85 -9.52 13.64
N ILE A 262 -11.17 -9.40 12.35
CA ILE A 262 -10.26 -8.91 11.30
C ILE A 262 -10.92 -7.67 10.70
N PHE A 263 -10.31 -6.49 10.84
CA PHE A 263 -10.95 -5.20 10.53
C PHE A 263 -12.35 -5.11 11.19
N SER A 264 -12.38 -5.40 12.50
CA SER A 264 -13.55 -5.61 13.38
C SER A 264 -14.65 -6.57 12.90
N LEU A 265 -14.42 -7.36 11.85
CA LEU A 265 -15.31 -8.48 11.49
C LEU A 265 -15.04 -9.69 12.38
N PRO A 266 -16.02 -10.19 13.16
CA PRO A 266 -15.84 -11.40 13.96
C PRO A 266 -15.43 -12.57 13.09
N ILE A 267 -14.38 -13.28 13.49
CA ILE A 267 -13.99 -14.52 12.81
C ILE A 267 -15.06 -15.58 13.07
N LYS A 268 -15.75 -16.03 12.01
CA LYS A 268 -16.91 -16.93 12.14
C LYS A 268 -16.56 -18.37 12.56
N GLU A 269 -15.32 -18.85 12.36
CA GLU A 269 -14.94 -20.24 12.64
C GLU A 269 -13.77 -20.42 13.61
N SER A 270 -13.91 -21.48 14.43
CA SER A 270 -12.96 -22.03 15.40
C SER A 270 -12.93 -21.39 16.80
N LYS A 271 -14.06 -21.22 17.50
CA LYS A 271 -14.06 -20.95 18.96
C LYS A 271 -13.15 -21.93 19.73
N ASN A 272 -13.16 -23.22 19.40
CA ASN A 272 -12.42 -24.24 20.14
C ASN A 272 -10.90 -24.24 19.88
N TRP A 273 -10.44 -24.11 18.63
CA TRP A 273 -8.99 -24.10 18.34
C TRP A 273 -8.34 -22.73 18.54
N ILE A 274 -9.09 -21.62 18.39
CA ILE A 274 -8.70 -20.29 18.88
C ILE A 274 -8.44 -20.44 20.40
N ASN A 275 -9.43 -20.90 21.18
CA ASN A 275 -9.30 -21.06 22.63
C ASN A 275 -8.09 -21.92 23.08
N SER A 276 -7.71 -22.96 22.31
CA SER A 276 -6.56 -23.81 22.61
C SER A 276 -5.20 -23.10 22.46
N ILE A 277 -5.05 -22.18 21.50
CA ILE A 277 -3.80 -21.42 21.31
C ILE A 277 -3.67 -20.31 22.37
N PHE A 278 -4.78 -19.70 22.79
CA PHE A 278 -4.76 -18.57 23.73
C PHE A 278 -4.54 -18.95 25.19
N LYS A 279 -4.71 -20.22 25.56
CA LYS A 279 -4.43 -20.69 26.93
C LYS A 279 -2.97 -20.41 27.34
N ASN A 280 -2.05 -20.37 26.38
CA ASN A 280 -0.60 -20.24 26.65
C ASN A 280 -0.06 -18.78 26.59
N HIS A 281 -0.85 -17.80 26.14
CA HIS A 281 -0.40 -16.40 25.96
C HIS A 281 -1.41 -15.34 26.44
N LYS A 282 -2.31 -15.73 27.36
CA LYS A 282 -3.48 -14.97 27.80
C LYS A 282 -3.19 -13.51 28.23
N ASP A 283 -2.12 -13.28 28.99
CA ASP A 283 -1.89 -11.96 29.62
C ASP A 283 -1.36 -10.92 28.64
N LYS A 284 -0.41 -11.31 27.77
CA LYS A 284 0.05 -10.48 26.65
C LYS A 284 -1.11 -10.13 25.73
N TYR A 285 -2.01 -11.09 25.51
CA TYR A 285 -3.18 -10.92 24.67
C TYR A 285 -4.23 -9.95 25.25
N LEU A 286 -4.57 -10.06 26.54
CA LEU A 286 -5.50 -9.14 27.20
C LEU A 286 -5.03 -7.69 27.13
N LYS A 287 -3.71 -7.46 27.16
CA LYS A 287 -3.10 -6.13 27.00
C LYS A 287 -3.36 -5.55 25.60
N LEU A 288 -3.23 -6.33 24.53
CA LEU A 288 -3.49 -5.86 23.17
C LEU A 288 -4.99 -5.63 22.91
N LEU A 289 -5.87 -6.49 23.41
CA LEU A 289 -7.31 -6.34 23.24
C LEU A 289 -7.82 -5.02 23.86
N ARG A 290 -7.26 -4.64 25.01
CA ARG A 290 -7.57 -3.35 25.65
C ARG A 290 -7.21 -2.17 24.73
N LYS A 291 -6.02 -2.20 24.12
CA LYS A 291 -5.58 -1.17 23.17
C LYS A 291 -6.47 -1.04 21.94
N TYR A 292 -6.90 -2.15 21.34
CA TYR A 292 -7.84 -2.08 20.21
C TYR A 292 -9.21 -1.50 20.62
N ARG A 293 -9.71 -1.87 21.81
CA ARG A 293 -10.94 -1.28 22.35
C ARG A 293 -10.79 0.22 22.65
N GLU A 294 -9.60 0.64 23.09
CA GLU A 294 -9.27 2.06 23.26
C GLU A 294 -9.32 2.81 21.93
N ILE A 295 -8.75 2.26 20.84
CA ILE A 295 -8.85 2.87 19.51
C ILE A 295 -10.30 3.00 19.06
N ASP A 296 -11.12 1.95 19.23
CA ASP A 296 -12.53 2.01 18.86
C ASP A 296 -13.29 3.06 19.69
N LYS A 297 -12.96 3.22 20.97
CA LYS A 297 -13.51 4.28 21.81
C LYS A 297 -13.07 5.66 21.30
N TYR A 298 -11.79 5.87 21.03
CA TYR A 298 -11.30 7.15 20.51
C TYR A 298 -11.91 7.50 19.14
N ASN A 299 -12.17 6.50 18.30
CA ASN A 299 -12.90 6.71 17.06
C ASN A 299 -14.34 7.18 17.29
N GLN A 300 -15.00 6.75 18.37
CA GLN A 300 -16.32 7.25 18.76
C GLN A 300 -16.23 8.66 19.33
N ASP A 301 -15.24 8.92 20.18
CA ASP A 301 -15.01 10.23 20.80
C ASP A 301 -14.71 11.30 19.71
N ILE A 302 -13.88 10.99 18.71
CA ILE A 302 -13.60 11.86 17.54
C ILE A 302 -14.87 12.13 16.72
N LYS A 303 -15.80 11.17 16.63
CA LYS A 303 -17.08 11.40 15.95
C LYS A 303 -17.99 12.35 16.72
N ILE A 304 -17.92 12.34 18.05
CA ILE A 304 -18.69 13.22 18.92
C ILE A 304 -18.10 14.63 18.91
N ASN A 305 -16.77 14.73 18.99
CA ASN A 305 -16.04 15.98 18.93
C ASN A 305 -14.82 15.85 18.00
N PRO A 306 -14.96 16.20 16.71
CA PRO A 306 -13.87 16.06 15.74
C PRO A 306 -12.73 17.06 15.94
N ASN A 307 -12.93 18.07 16.79
CA ASN A 307 -11.92 19.08 17.12
C ASN A 307 -11.21 18.79 18.44
N ASP A 308 -11.43 17.62 19.04
CA ASP A 308 -10.77 17.21 20.28
C ASP A 308 -9.36 16.69 20.01
N GLY A 309 -8.38 17.60 20.00
CA GLY A 309 -6.97 17.26 19.80
C GLY A 309 -6.43 16.22 20.79
N ASP A 310 -6.96 16.16 22.02
CA ASP A 310 -6.52 15.18 23.03
C ASP A 310 -6.88 13.75 22.63
N VAL A 311 -8.02 13.57 21.96
CA VAL A 311 -8.46 12.24 21.50
C VAL A 311 -7.58 11.76 20.35
N TYR A 312 -7.21 12.63 19.41
CA TYR A 312 -6.24 12.28 18.36
C TYR A 312 -4.89 11.91 18.95
N TYR A 313 -4.38 12.68 19.93
CA TYR A 313 -3.13 12.35 20.61
C TYR A 313 -3.18 10.97 21.30
N LYS A 314 -4.27 10.66 21.99
CA LYS A 314 -4.47 9.35 22.64
C LYS A 314 -4.54 8.21 21.63
N ARG A 315 -5.28 8.40 20.52
CA ARG A 315 -5.37 7.41 19.44
C ARG A 315 -4.02 7.19 18.76
N GLY A 316 -3.26 8.26 18.52
CA GLY A 316 -1.92 8.20 17.96
C GLY A 316 -0.97 7.40 18.83
N ASN A 317 -0.98 7.61 20.15
CA ASN A 317 -0.19 6.81 21.10
C ASN A 317 -0.56 5.33 21.03
N THR A 318 -1.85 5.01 21.10
CA THR A 318 -2.29 3.61 21.03
C THR A 318 -1.96 2.96 19.68
N ARG A 319 -2.03 3.71 18.57
CA ARG A 319 -1.60 3.26 17.24
C ARG A 319 -0.10 3.02 17.16
N SER A 320 0.72 3.93 17.70
CA SER A 320 2.17 3.76 17.75
C SER A 320 2.54 2.51 18.56
N GLU A 321 1.93 2.34 19.72
CA GLU A 321 2.13 1.15 20.57
C GLU A 321 1.63 -0.17 19.95
N LEU A 322 0.82 -0.10 18.89
CA LEU A 322 0.37 -1.24 18.09
C LEU A 322 1.17 -1.41 16.78
N GLY A 323 2.14 -0.53 16.52
CA GLY A 323 3.01 -0.54 15.34
C GLY A 323 2.42 0.17 14.10
N ASP A 324 1.26 0.81 14.21
CA ASP A 324 0.68 1.66 13.16
C ASP A 324 1.32 3.05 13.18
N LYS A 325 2.56 3.11 12.71
CA LYS A 325 3.41 4.31 12.76
C LYS A 325 2.83 5.47 11.95
N GLN A 326 2.33 5.21 10.74
CA GLN A 326 1.77 6.26 9.89
C GLN A 326 0.43 6.77 10.45
N GLY A 327 -0.46 5.86 10.89
CA GLY A 327 -1.70 6.28 11.54
C GLY A 327 -1.46 7.07 12.83
N ALA A 328 -0.37 6.77 13.54
CA ALA A 328 0.08 7.57 14.68
C ALA A 328 0.56 8.97 14.26
N ILE A 329 1.39 9.08 13.21
CA ILE A 329 1.86 10.37 12.66
C ILE A 329 0.69 11.23 12.20
N ASP A 330 -0.26 10.64 11.46
CA ASP A 330 -1.46 11.34 10.99
C ASP A 330 -2.27 11.88 12.19
N ASP A 331 -2.44 11.06 13.24
CA ASP A 331 -3.14 11.46 14.46
C ASP A 331 -2.40 12.53 15.25
N TYR A 332 -1.08 12.43 15.39
CA TYR A 332 -0.28 13.47 16.05
C TYR A 332 -0.33 14.78 15.29
N THR A 333 -0.31 14.73 13.95
CA THR A 333 -0.44 15.92 13.09
C THR A 333 -1.77 16.61 13.34
N GLN A 334 -2.87 15.86 13.37
CA GLN A 334 -4.20 16.40 13.67
C GLN A 334 -4.27 16.97 15.10
N ALA A 335 -3.70 16.26 16.08
CA ALA A 335 -3.68 16.72 17.47
C ALA A 335 -3.00 18.10 17.62
N ILE A 336 -1.83 18.31 17.00
CA ILE A 336 -1.10 19.59 17.05
C ILE A 336 -1.89 20.71 16.38
N ASN A 337 -2.49 20.43 15.22
CA ASN A 337 -3.23 21.43 14.47
C ASN A 337 -4.49 21.88 15.22
N LEU A 338 -5.15 20.97 15.93
CA LEU A 338 -6.37 21.26 16.67
C LEU A 338 -6.10 21.88 18.05
N ASN A 339 -5.03 21.45 18.73
CA ASN A 339 -4.70 21.94 20.05
C ASN A 339 -3.17 22.13 20.21
N PRO A 340 -2.64 23.33 19.96
CA PRO A 340 -1.22 23.64 20.12
C PRO A 340 -0.67 23.43 21.53
N SER A 341 -1.51 23.38 22.58
CA SER A 341 -1.05 23.07 23.94
C SER A 341 -0.55 21.63 24.11
N LEU A 342 -0.85 20.75 23.15
CA LEU A 342 -0.38 19.37 23.12
C LEU A 342 1.08 19.23 22.66
N ASN A 343 1.73 20.31 22.23
CA ASN A 343 3.14 20.31 21.83
C ASN A 343 4.05 19.73 22.95
N ASN A 344 3.76 20.06 24.21
CA ASN A 344 4.47 19.53 25.38
C ASN A 344 4.22 18.02 25.63
N LEU A 345 3.09 17.48 25.18
CA LEU A 345 2.79 16.06 25.27
C LEU A 345 3.53 15.28 24.17
N LEU A 346 3.70 15.87 23.00
CA LEU A 346 4.46 15.26 21.89
C LEU A 346 5.96 15.21 22.14
N LEU A 347 6.51 16.14 22.94
CA LEU A 347 7.86 15.99 23.50
C LEU A 347 8.04 14.69 24.30
N LYS A 348 6.98 14.19 24.96
CA LYS A 348 7.05 12.90 25.68
C LYS A 348 7.15 11.72 24.71
N ILE A 349 6.60 11.84 23.49
CA ILE A 349 6.70 10.81 22.45
C ILE A 349 8.14 10.70 21.96
N LEU A 350 8.81 11.83 21.71
CA LEU A 350 10.23 11.86 21.35
C LEU A 350 11.13 11.14 22.38
N LYS A 351 10.73 11.17 23.66
CA LYS A 351 11.47 10.52 24.77
C LYS A 351 11.06 9.07 25.03
N LYS A 352 9.83 8.66 24.68
CA LYS A 352 9.23 7.38 25.10
C LYS A 352 9.04 6.37 23.97
N ASP A 353 8.81 6.82 22.74
CA ASP A 353 8.57 5.91 21.61
C ASP A 353 9.87 5.15 21.28
N ASP A 354 9.79 3.95 20.70
CA ASP A 354 10.98 3.21 20.25
C ASP A 354 11.17 3.36 18.73
N SER A 355 10.18 3.92 18.02
CA SER A 355 10.19 4.07 16.57
C SER A 355 10.89 5.35 16.14
N TRP A 356 12.00 5.22 15.43
CA TRP A 356 12.70 6.38 14.87
C TRP A 356 11.82 7.12 13.85
N GLU A 357 11.00 6.43 13.04
CA GLU A 357 10.13 7.07 12.03
C GLU A 357 9.07 7.98 12.66
N VAL A 358 8.49 7.53 13.77
CA VAL A 358 7.50 8.32 14.53
C VAL A 358 8.18 9.50 15.20
N LYS A 359 9.37 9.29 15.79
CA LYS A 359 10.13 10.37 16.41
C LYS A 359 10.55 11.43 15.40
N ASP A 360 11.05 11.03 14.24
CA ASP A 360 11.51 11.93 13.20
C ASP A 360 10.36 12.78 12.66
N ALA A 361 9.23 12.15 12.33
CA ALA A 361 8.03 12.85 11.91
C ALA A 361 7.49 13.80 13.00
N VAL A 362 7.42 13.35 14.26
CA VAL A 362 6.97 14.20 15.38
C VAL A 362 7.93 15.37 15.63
N TYR A 363 9.23 15.16 15.51
CA TYR A 363 10.22 16.22 15.64
C TYR A 363 10.06 17.26 14.53
N ASN A 364 9.93 16.82 13.27
CA ASN A 364 9.74 17.72 12.13
C ASN A 364 8.43 18.52 12.25
N LEU A 365 7.35 17.86 12.68
CA LEU A 365 6.07 18.52 12.97
C LEU A 365 6.22 19.58 14.07
N LEU A 366 6.87 19.24 15.19
CA LEU A 366 7.12 20.18 16.28
C LEU A 366 8.02 21.33 15.83
N SER A 367 9.09 21.05 15.09
CA SER A 367 10.06 22.05 14.61
C SER A 367 9.41 23.09 13.71
N SER A 368 8.43 22.66 12.88
CA SER A 368 7.65 23.57 12.03
C SER A 368 6.74 24.54 12.79
N LYS A 369 6.43 24.25 14.07
CA LYS A 369 5.53 25.05 14.92
C LYS A 369 6.28 25.79 16.02
N ASP A 370 7.26 25.15 16.63
CA ASP A 370 8.07 25.62 17.74
C ASP A 370 9.43 24.91 17.74
N SER A 371 10.38 25.49 17.01
CA SER A 371 11.75 24.95 16.84
C SER A 371 12.52 24.88 18.17
N GLU A 372 12.31 25.82 19.09
CA GLU A 372 13.01 25.80 20.39
C GLU A 372 12.51 24.65 21.26
N LEU A 373 11.20 24.45 21.28
CA LEU A 373 10.60 23.33 21.98
C LEU A 373 11.07 21.99 21.40
N ALA A 374 11.08 21.84 20.07
CA ALA A 374 11.59 20.62 19.41
C ALA A 374 13.04 20.33 19.82
N LYS A 375 13.93 21.34 19.83
CA LYS A 375 15.32 21.20 20.28
C LYS A 375 15.44 20.79 21.74
N SER A 376 14.54 21.26 22.61
CA SER A 376 14.52 20.89 24.04
C SER A 376 14.26 19.39 24.31
N SER A 377 13.78 18.65 23.30
CA SER A 377 13.57 17.20 23.40
C SER A 377 14.87 16.42 23.58
N GLY A 378 16.00 16.95 23.09
CA GLY A 378 17.28 16.24 22.99
C GLY A 378 17.32 15.16 21.90
N TYR A 379 16.26 15.03 21.10
CA TYR A 379 16.22 14.13 19.95
C TYR A 379 16.89 14.81 18.75
N THR A 380 17.84 14.10 18.13
CA THR A 380 18.44 14.48 16.86
C THR A 380 17.75 13.71 15.73
N PRO A 381 17.07 14.40 14.80
CA PRO A 381 16.54 13.79 13.58
C PRO A 381 17.62 13.05 12.83
N LEU A 382 17.24 11.96 12.17
CA LEU A 382 18.15 11.26 11.28
C LEU A 382 18.31 12.11 10.01
N VAL A 383 19.53 12.60 9.74
CA VAL A 383 19.82 13.26 8.47
C VAL A 383 19.75 12.18 7.39
N LEU A 384 18.94 12.39 6.34
CA LEU A 384 18.76 11.43 5.23
C LEU A 384 20.08 10.98 4.58
N GLU A 385 21.18 11.74 4.74
CA GLU A 385 22.52 11.38 4.27
C GLU A 385 23.17 10.22 5.06
N GLU A 386 22.87 10.03 6.35
CA GLU A 386 23.49 8.98 7.18
C GLU A 386 22.83 7.60 7.02
N ILE A 387 21.66 7.50 6.39
CA ILE A 387 20.96 6.21 6.16
C ILE A 387 21.40 5.56 4.83
N TYR A 388 21.95 6.34 3.90
CA TYR A 388 22.45 5.84 2.59
C TYR A 388 23.98 5.96 2.44
N GLY A 389 24.69 6.22 3.54
CA GLY A 389 26.16 6.19 3.60
C GLY A 389 26.69 4.81 3.99
N GLU A 390 27.48 4.24 3.07
CA GLU A 390 28.20 2.95 3.06
C GLU A 390 27.46 1.72 2.49
#